data_AF-A0A3C0PNK3-F1
#
_entry.id   AF-A0A3C0PNK3-F1
#
_cell.length_a   1.000
_cell.length_b   1.000
_cell.length_c   1.000
_cell.angle_alpha   90.00
_cell.angle_beta   90.00
_cell.angle_gamma   90.00
#
_symmetry.space_group_name_H-M   'P 1'
#
loop_
_entity.id
_entity.type
_entity.pdbx_description
1 polymer ?
#
loop_
_entity_poly.entity_id
_entity_poly.type
_entity_poly.pdbx_seq_one_letter_code
_entity_poly.pdbx_strand_id
1 'polypeptide(L)'
;HQGEYVAACDERLSWLTGFTGSAGFACVLEDLAGIFIDGRYRLQVFDQVADAFTPVHWPETQLQDWLITNAHPSAVIGFDPWLHTVTQIEGLRIVLAAADIALIACPNGVDAIWQDQPTPPSTTAWSHPESLSGESSANKASRLGTSIATLDA
;
A
#
# COMPACT_ATOMS: atom_id res chain seq x y z
N HIS A 1 0.80 -8.63 0.68
CA HIS A 1 2.27 -8.68 0.47
C HIS A 1 2.79 -7.25 0.30
N GLN A 2 4.10 -6.99 0.47
CA GLN A 2 4.72 -5.67 0.26
C GLN A 2 5.64 -5.71 -0.97
N GLY A 3 5.11 -6.22 -2.09
CA GLY A 3 5.87 -6.37 -3.33
C GLY A 3 6.06 -5.03 -4.04
N GLU A 4 7.22 -4.84 -4.67
CA GLU A 4 7.49 -3.65 -5.51
C GLU A 4 6.71 -3.70 -6.83
N TYR A 5 6.52 -4.91 -7.38
CA TYR A 5 5.67 -5.15 -8.54
C TYR A 5 4.47 -5.97 -8.11
N VAL A 6 3.28 -5.51 -8.50
CA VAL A 6 2.01 -6.12 -8.14
C VAL A 6 1.40 -6.82 -9.35
N ALA A 7 0.52 -7.79 -9.10
CA ALA A 7 -0.26 -8.38 -10.18
C ALA A 7 -1.24 -7.36 -10.75
N ALA A 8 -1.70 -7.55 -11.98
CA ALA A 8 -2.65 -6.64 -12.63
C ALA A 8 -3.93 -6.40 -11.82
N CYS A 9 -4.41 -7.40 -11.07
CA CYS A 9 -5.56 -7.26 -10.16
C CYS A 9 -5.31 -6.30 -8.99
N ASP A 10 -4.05 -6.07 -8.64
CA ASP A 10 -3.61 -5.23 -7.53
C ASP A 10 -3.13 -3.84 -7.96
N GLU A 11 -3.13 -3.53 -9.27
CA GLU A 11 -2.72 -2.24 -9.86
C GLU A 11 -3.74 -1.10 -9.61
N ARG A 12 -4.32 -1.05 -8.42
CA ARG A 12 -5.41 -0.13 -8.03
C ARG A 12 -5.04 1.35 -8.20
N LEU A 13 -3.80 1.73 -7.87
CA LEU A 13 -3.33 3.10 -8.02
C LEU A 13 -3.28 3.51 -9.50
N SER A 14 -2.74 2.63 -10.35
CA SER A 14 -2.68 2.83 -11.80
C SER A 14 -4.08 2.92 -12.39
N TRP A 15 -4.97 1.99 -12.04
CA TRP A 15 -6.35 2.01 -12.51
C TRP A 15 -7.11 3.27 -12.08
N LEU A 16 -6.96 3.68 -10.81
CA LEU A 16 -7.70 4.83 -10.27
C LEU A 16 -7.18 6.18 -10.80
N THR A 17 -5.86 6.31 -11.01
CA THR A 17 -5.22 7.61 -11.24
C THR A 17 -4.59 7.77 -12.62
N GLY A 18 -4.25 6.67 -13.29
CA GLY A 18 -3.40 6.64 -14.48
C GLY A 18 -1.89 6.54 -14.17
N PHE A 19 -1.48 6.69 -12.91
CA PHE A 19 -0.06 6.66 -12.54
C PHE A 19 0.55 5.26 -12.59
N THR A 20 1.61 5.09 -13.38
CA THR A 20 2.29 3.79 -13.57
C THR A 20 3.67 3.70 -12.91
N GLY A 21 4.03 4.64 -12.02
CA GLY A 21 5.30 4.59 -11.31
C GLY A 21 5.31 3.49 -10.23
N SER A 22 6.48 2.96 -9.89
CA SER A 22 6.59 1.84 -8.94
C SER A 22 6.40 2.23 -7.47
N ALA A 23 6.38 3.53 -7.15
CA ALA A 23 6.17 4.00 -5.78
C ALA A 23 5.25 5.21 -5.75
N GLY A 24 4.16 5.07 -5.00
CA GLY A 24 3.21 6.12 -4.71
C GLY A 24 1.97 5.57 -4.03
N PHE A 25 1.12 6.47 -3.56
CA PHE A 25 -0.20 6.14 -3.05
C PHE A 25 -1.15 7.31 -3.28
N ALA A 26 -2.46 7.08 -3.21
CA ALA A 26 -3.46 8.13 -3.33
C ALA A 26 -4.29 8.25 -2.05
N CYS A 27 -4.73 9.47 -1.76
CA CYS A 27 -5.74 9.74 -0.75
C CYS A 27 -6.86 10.55 -1.40
N VAL A 28 -8.10 10.06 -1.29
CA VAL A 28 -9.29 10.69 -1.89
C VAL A 28 -10.19 11.18 -0.77
N LEU A 29 -10.45 12.48 -0.77
CA LEU A 29 -11.43 13.16 0.08
C LEU A 29 -12.66 13.52 -0.78
N GLU A 30 -13.68 14.10 -0.16
CA GLU A 30 -14.94 14.46 -0.84
C GLU A 30 -14.73 15.45 -2.00
N ASP A 31 -13.95 16.51 -1.76
CA ASP A 31 -13.73 17.60 -2.73
C ASP A 31 -12.31 17.63 -3.33
N LEU A 32 -11.40 16.77 -2.87
CA LEU A 32 -9.98 16.80 -3.24
C LEU A 32 -9.37 15.40 -3.24
N ALA A 33 -8.51 15.10 -4.23
CA ALA A 33 -7.69 13.90 -4.21
C ALA A 33 -6.20 14.25 -4.35
N GLY A 34 -5.36 13.64 -3.51
CA GLY A 34 -3.91 13.76 -3.56
C GLY A 34 -3.27 12.48 -4.08
N ILE A 35 -2.28 12.60 -4.96
CA ILE A 35 -1.38 11.50 -5.35
C ILE A 35 0.03 11.76 -4.81
N PHE A 36 0.49 10.91 -3.91
CA PHE A 36 1.76 11.02 -3.22
C PHE A 36 2.83 10.25 -3.99
N ILE A 37 3.87 10.96 -4.40
CA ILE A 37 4.93 10.43 -5.25
C ILE A 37 6.31 10.88 -4.77
N ASP A 38 7.32 10.03 -4.95
CA ASP A 38 8.70 10.41 -4.66
C ASP A 38 9.38 11.23 -5.77
N GLY A 39 10.59 11.72 -5.49
CA GLY A 39 11.37 12.57 -6.39
C GLY A 39 11.59 11.99 -7.80
N ARG A 40 11.57 10.67 -7.97
CA ARG A 40 11.76 10.00 -9.28
C ARG A 40 10.61 10.27 -10.24
N TYR A 41 9.41 10.53 -9.70
CA TYR A 41 8.17 10.54 -10.47
C TYR A 41 7.55 11.93 -10.65
N ARG A 42 8.23 13.00 -10.19
CA ARG A 42 7.71 14.38 -10.23
C ARG A 42 7.35 14.89 -11.62
N LEU A 43 8.03 14.42 -12.66
CA LEU A 43 7.69 14.78 -14.04
C LEU A 43 6.63 13.83 -14.61
N GLN A 44 6.79 12.52 -14.40
CA GLN A 44 5.89 11.48 -14.88
C GLN A 44 4.44 11.69 -14.42
N VAL A 45 4.24 12.18 -13.20
CA VAL A 45 2.90 12.40 -12.64
C VAL A 45 2.06 13.36 -13.48
N PHE A 46 2.68 14.40 -14.08
CA PHE A 46 1.96 15.39 -14.88
C PHE A 46 1.54 14.88 -16.27
N ASP A 47 2.23 13.86 -16.78
CA ASP A 47 1.92 13.29 -18.10
C ASP A 47 0.87 12.17 -18.01
N GLN A 48 0.76 11.51 -16.86
CA GLN A 48 -0.02 10.28 -16.70
C GLN A 48 -1.30 10.45 -15.89
N VAL A 49 -1.29 11.34 -14.90
CA VAL A 49 -2.34 11.37 -13.89
C VAL A 49 -3.53 12.21 -14.33
N ALA A 50 -4.73 11.71 -14.06
CA ALA A 50 -5.96 12.44 -14.32
C ALA A 50 -6.03 13.75 -13.52
N ASP A 51 -6.58 14.81 -14.12
CA ASP A 51 -6.69 16.16 -13.55
C ASP A 51 -7.41 16.23 -12.19
N ALA A 52 -8.18 15.19 -11.84
CA ALA A 52 -8.84 15.08 -10.54
C ALA A 52 -7.86 14.91 -9.36
N PHE A 53 -6.61 14.53 -9.62
CA PHE A 53 -5.60 14.30 -8.59
C PHE A 53 -4.55 15.41 -8.57
N THR A 54 -4.24 15.88 -7.36
CA THR A 54 -3.17 16.85 -7.12
C THR A 54 -1.88 16.12 -6.72
N PRO A 55 -0.76 16.32 -7.43
CA PRO A 55 0.53 15.76 -7.02
C PRO A 55 1.00 16.29 -5.66
N VAL A 56 1.42 15.38 -4.78
CA VAL A 56 1.99 15.67 -3.46
C VAL A 56 3.40 15.09 -3.40
N HIS A 57 4.38 15.94 -3.09
CA HIS A 57 5.78 15.53 -3.03
C HIS A 57 6.06 14.76 -1.73
N TRP A 58 6.04 13.44 -1.81
CA TRP A 58 6.40 12.56 -0.70
C TRP A 58 7.92 12.24 -0.78
N PRO A 59 8.63 12.06 0.35
CA PRO A 59 8.17 12.20 1.75
C PRO A 59 8.29 13.62 2.31
N GLU A 60 8.54 14.65 1.49
CA GLU A 60 8.62 16.05 1.96
C GLU A 60 7.32 16.53 2.61
N THR A 61 6.17 16.11 2.06
CA THR A 61 4.85 16.22 2.68
C THR A 61 4.37 14.82 3.04
N GLN A 62 4.16 14.57 4.34
CA GLN A 62 3.64 13.29 4.80
C GLN A 62 2.11 13.26 4.74
N LEU A 63 1.53 12.05 4.70
CA LEU A 63 0.08 11.86 4.59
C LEU A 63 -0.67 12.56 5.72
N GLN A 64 -0.20 12.43 6.96
CA GLN A 64 -0.87 13.04 8.10
C GLN A 64 -0.86 14.57 8.04
N ASP A 65 0.23 15.19 7.59
CA ASP A 65 0.31 16.65 7.48
C ASP A 65 -0.65 17.17 6.39
N TRP A 66 -0.73 16.44 5.28
CA TRP A 66 -1.67 16.72 4.20
C TRP A 66 -3.12 16.55 4.66
N LEU A 67 -3.45 15.48 5.39
CA LEU A 67 -4.80 15.25 5.92
C LEU A 67 -5.21 16.32 6.95
N ILE A 68 -4.33 16.69 7.87
CA ILE A 68 -4.59 17.74 8.87
C ILE A 68 -4.91 19.08 8.19
N THR A 69 -4.29 19.34 7.03
CA THR A 69 -4.50 20.58 6.28
C THR A 69 -5.78 20.54 5.44
N ASN A 70 -6.14 19.39 4.87
CA ASN A 70 -7.15 19.31 3.80
C ASN A 70 -8.43 18.57 4.17
N ALA A 71 -8.41 17.70 5.18
CA ALA A 71 -9.61 16.97 5.58
C ALA A 71 -10.57 17.88 6.37
N HIS A 72 -11.87 17.59 6.27
CA HIS A 72 -12.88 18.25 7.08
C HIS A 72 -12.64 17.94 8.57
N PRO A 73 -12.95 18.87 9.51
CA PRO A 73 -12.98 18.55 10.94
C PRO A 73 -13.80 17.29 11.24
N SER A 74 -13.34 16.45 12.17
CA SER A 74 -14.01 15.20 12.53
C SER A 74 -14.08 14.17 11.39
N ALA A 75 -13.23 14.29 10.35
CA ALA A 75 -13.24 13.37 9.22
C ALA A 75 -12.93 11.93 9.64
N VAL A 76 -13.60 10.99 8.96
CA VAL A 76 -13.37 9.55 9.09
C VAL A 76 -12.79 9.04 7.78
N ILE A 77 -11.51 8.66 7.80
CA ILE A 77 -10.78 8.19 6.64
C ILE A 77 -10.73 6.66 6.65
N GLY A 78 -11.19 6.05 5.56
CA GLY A 78 -11.10 4.61 5.35
C GLY A 78 -9.74 4.19 4.80
N PHE A 79 -9.24 3.01 5.20
CA PHE A 79 -8.08 2.38 4.58
C PHE A 79 -8.27 0.87 4.50
N ASP A 80 -7.64 0.25 3.50
CA ASP A 80 -7.58 -1.21 3.39
C ASP A 80 -6.48 -1.76 4.31
N PRO A 81 -6.81 -2.53 5.37
CA PRO A 81 -5.82 -3.02 6.33
C PRO A 81 -4.79 -3.98 5.72
N TRP A 82 -5.04 -4.55 4.54
CA TRP A 82 -4.10 -5.45 3.87
C TRP A 82 -2.96 -4.73 3.13
N LEU A 83 -3.09 -3.40 2.94
CA LEU A 83 -2.13 -2.59 2.19
C LEU A 83 -1.15 -1.81 3.07
N HIS A 84 -1.31 -1.87 4.40
CA HIS A 84 -0.49 -1.11 5.33
C HIS A 84 0.13 -2.00 6.41
N THR A 85 1.29 -1.57 6.92
CA THR A 85 1.86 -2.21 8.12
C THR A 85 1.13 -1.75 9.37
N VAL A 86 1.08 -2.62 10.39
CA VAL A 86 0.49 -2.28 11.70
C VAL A 86 1.17 -1.05 12.29
N THR A 87 2.51 -1.00 12.27
CA THR A 87 3.29 0.13 12.80
C THR A 87 2.95 1.45 12.12
N GLN A 88 2.78 1.45 10.79
CA GLN A 88 2.41 2.65 10.05
C GLN A 88 1.02 3.17 10.47
N ILE A 89 0.03 2.28 10.55
CA ILE A 89 -1.35 2.66 10.91
C ILE A 89 -1.44 3.15 12.35
N GLU A 90 -0.79 2.48 13.30
CA GLU A 90 -0.80 2.90 14.70
C GLU A 90 -0.13 4.27 14.87
N GLY A 91 0.96 4.53 14.16
CA GLY A 91 1.58 5.86 14.10
C GLY A 91 0.64 6.94 13.56
N LEU A 92 -0.02 6.67 12.42
CA LEU A 92 -0.97 7.61 11.80
C LEU A 92 -2.16 7.89 12.72
N ARG A 93 -2.71 6.86 13.38
CA ARG A 93 -3.84 7.01 14.31
C ARG A 93 -3.53 7.97 15.46
N ILE A 94 -2.34 7.87 16.04
CA ILE A 94 -1.92 8.75 17.14
C ILE A 94 -1.90 10.21 16.68
N VAL A 95 -1.28 10.49 15.52
CA VAL A 95 -1.13 11.85 15.01
C VAL A 95 -2.46 12.44 14.54
N LEU A 96 -3.26 11.67 13.80
CA LEU A 96 -4.55 12.11 13.27
C LEU A 96 -5.61 12.31 14.36
N ALA A 97 -5.61 11.49 15.42
CA ALA A 97 -6.54 11.66 16.53
C ALA A 97 -6.33 13.01 17.25
N ALA A 98 -5.11 13.51 17.33
CA ALA A 98 -4.83 14.84 17.91
C ALA A 98 -5.43 15.99 17.08
N ALA A 99 -5.74 15.74 15.80
CA ALA A 99 -6.40 16.67 14.88
C ALA A 99 -7.89 16.36 14.68
N ASP A 100 -8.48 15.52 15.53
CA ASP A 100 -9.87 15.06 15.41
C ASP A 100 -10.16 14.38 14.06
N ILE A 101 -9.22 13.57 13.56
CA ILE A 101 -9.40 12.75 12.34
C ILE A 101 -9.27 11.27 12.74
N ALA A 102 -10.24 10.45 12.34
CA ALA A 102 -10.26 9.02 12.60
C ALA A 102 -9.80 8.22 11.38
N LEU A 103 -9.08 7.12 11.62
CA LEU A 103 -8.63 6.20 10.58
C LEU A 103 -9.22 4.80 10.83
N ILE A 104 -10.13 4.37 9.95
CA ILE A 104 -10.93 3.14 10.10
C ILE A 104 -10.57 2.13 9.01
N ALA A 105 -10.35 0.88 9.42
CA ALA A 105 -10.13 -0.21 8.49
C ALA A 105 -11.44 -0.56 7.77
N CYS A 106 -11.41 -0.65 6.45
CA CYS A 106 -12.55 -1.00 5.61
C CYS A 106 -12.11 -1.85 4.41
N PRO A 107 -13.05 -2.53 3.71
CA PRO A 107 -12.74 -3.11 2.41
C PRO A 107 -12.21 -2.06 1.42
N ASN A 108 -11.49 -2.52 0.40
CA ASN A 108 -10.92 -1.63 -0.59
C ASN A 108 -12.02 -0.90 -1.39
N GLY A 109 -11.99 0.44 -1.38
CA GLY A 109 -12.96 1.25 -2.12
C GLY A 109 -12.81 1.15 -3.64
N VAL A 110 -11.60 0.89 -4.15
CA VAL A 110 -11.35 0.75 -5.60
C VAL A 110 -11.97 -0.54 -6.11
N ASP A 111 -11.83 -1.64 -5.39
CA ASP A 111 -12.41 -2.94 -5.80
C ASP A 111 -13.93 -2.88 -5.91
N ALA A 112 -14.60 -2.02 -5.12
CA ALA A 112 -16.04 -1.83 -5.19
C ALA A 112 -16.52 -1.16 -6.49
N ILE A 113 -15.63 -0.46 -7.21
CA ILE A 113 -15.94 0.29 -8.43
C ILE A 113 -15.21 -0.22 -9.68
N TRP A 114 -14.23 -1.11 -9.52
CA TRP A 114 -13.46 -1.70 -10.62
C TRP A 114 -14.16 -2.93 -11.22
N GLN A 115 -15.13 -2.69 -12.12
CA GLN A 115 -16.00 -3.74 -12.66
C GLN A 115 -15.28 -4.80 -13.50
N ASP A 116 -14.20 -4.42 -14.20
CA ASP A 116 -13.39 -5.28 -15.06
C ASP A 116 -12.04 -5.66 -14.44
N GLN A 117 -11.97 -5.70 -13.10
CA GLN A 117 -10.76 -6.08 -12.37
C GLN A 117 -10.25 -7.45 -12.83
N PRO A 118 -8.97 -7.57 -13.23
CA PRO A 118 -8.39 -8.85 -13.61
C PRO A 118 -8.47 -9.88 -12.47
N THR A 119 -8.60 -11.16 -12.82
CA THR A 119 -8.53 -12.23 -11.80
C THR A 119 -7.11 -12.36 -11.25
N PRO A 120 -6.95 -12.68 -9.96
CA PRO A 120 -5.64 -12.98 -9.39
C PRO A 120 -4.90 -14.08 -10.16
N PRO A 121 -3.56 -13.98 -10.31
CA PRO A 121 -2.78 -15.04 -10.94
C PRO A 121 -2.97 -16.38 -10.23
N SER A 122 -3.25 -17.42 -11.01
CA SER A 122 -3.51 -18.79 -10.51
C SER A 122 -2.58 -19.83 -11.13
N THR A 123 -1.37 -19.41 -11.51
CA THR A 123 -0.35 -20.29 -12.10
C THR A 123 0.05 -21.41 -11.14
N THR A 124 0.19 -22.63 -11.65
CA THR A 124 0.57 -23.79 -10.85
C THR A 124 1.98 -23.63 -10.26
N ALA A 125 2.08 -23.75 -8.93
CA ALA A 125 3.37 -23.80 -8.26
C ALA A 125 4.10 -25.12 -8.58
N TRP A 126 5.42 -25.06 -8.68
CA TRP A 126 6.29 -26.21 -8.88
C TRP A 126 7.38 -26.25 -7.82
N SER A 127 7.89 -27.44 -7.53
CA SER A 127 8.93 -27.64 -6.51
C SER A 127 10.30 -27.27 -7.07
N HIS A 128 10.99 -26.33 -6.44
CA HIS A 128 12.37 -25.98 -6.82
C HIS A 128 13.34 -27.10 -6.38
N PRO A 129 14.06 -27.76 -7.32
CA PRO A 129 14.89 -28.93 -7.00
C PRO A 129 15.95 -28.66 -5.94
N GLU A 130 16.19 -29.64 -5.06
CA GLU A 130 17.19 -29.51 -3.99
C GLU A 130 18.61 -29.33 -4.54
N SER A 131 18.91 -29.94 -5.69
CA SER A 131 20.17 -29.74 -6.42
C SER A 131 20.41 -28.29 -6.84
N LEU A 132 19.36 -27.46 -6.91
CA LEU A 132 19.44 -26.03 -7.21
C LEU A 132 19.25 -25.16 -5.95
N SER A 133 18.47 -25.61 -4.97
CA SER A 133 18.21 -24.85 -3.74
C SER A 133 19.31 -24.98 -2.68
N GLY A 134 20.16 -26.01 -2.77
CA GLY A 134 21.25 -26.33 -1.83
C GLY A 134 20.80 -26.87 -0.46
N GLU A 135 19.50 -26.83 -0.17
CA GLU A 135 18.91 -27.29 1.10
C GLU A 135 17.41 -27.58 0.90
N SER A 136 16.94 -28.69 1.48
CA SER A 136 15.52 -29.06 1.50
C SER A 136 14.64 -28.10 2.30
N SER A 137 13.35 -28.03 1.98
CA SER A 137 12.38 -27.23 2.76
C SER A 137 12.26 -27.69 4.21
N ALA A 138 12.35 -29.00 4.47
CA ALA A 138 12.30 -29.59 5.80
C ALA A 138 13.48 -29.13 6.68
N ASN A 139 14.70 -29.10 6.12
CA ASN A 139 15.89 -28.63 6.85
C ASN A 139 15.79 -27.14 7.16
N LYS A 140 15.32 -26.32 6.19
CA LYS A 140 15.05 -24.88 6.41
C LYS A 140 14.06 -24.67 7.55
N ALA A 141 12.96 -25.41 7.55
CA ALA A 141 11.93 -25.34 8.59
C ALA A 141 12.48 -25.76 9.97
N SER A 142 13.24 -26.85 10.04
CA SER A 142 13.86 -27.31 11.29
C SER A 142 14.82 -26.26 11.85
N ARG A 143 15.68 -25.68 11.01
CA ARG A 143 16.64 -24.65 11.41
C ARG A 143 15.94 -23.41 11.96
N LEU A 144 14.88 -22.94 11.29
CA LEU A 144 14.05 -21.82 11.77
C LEU A 144 13.37 -22.16 13.09
N GLY A 145 12.82 -23.38 13.22
CA GLY A 145 12.20 -23.85 14.47
C GLY A 145 13.18 -23.82 15.65
N THR A 146 14.43 -24.26 15.45
CA THR A 146 15.48 -24.15 16.47
C THR A 146 15.79 -22.69 16.82
N SER A 147 15.92 -21.80 15.83
CA SER A 147 16.17 -20.37 16.08
C SER A 147 15.06 -19.70 16.88
N ILE A 148 13.80 -20.05 16.61
CA ILE A 148 12.64 -19.55 17.37
C ILE A 148 12.67 -20.06 18.81
N ALA A 149 12.89 -21.36 19.02
CA ALA A 149 12.94 -21.95 20.36
C ALA A 149 14.03 -21.34 21.25
N THR A 150 15.15 -20.89 20.67
CA THR A 150 16.24 -20.23 21.40
C THR A 150 15.92 -18.77 21.77
N LEU A 151 15.00 -18.10 21.05
CA LEU A 151 14.57 -16.73 21.39
C LEU A 151 13.57 -16.70 22.55
N ASP A 152 12.83 -17.79 22.75
CA ASP A 152 11.88 -17.95 23.86
C ASP A 152 12.53 -18.47 25.16
N ALA A 153 13.84 -18.77 25.14
CA ALA A 153 14.63 -19.29 26.28
C ALA A 153 15.47 -18.20 26.94
#